data_AF-A0A5J4PW52-F1
#
_entry.id   AF-A0A5J4PW52-F1
#
_cell.length_a   1.000
_cell.length_b   1.000
_cell.length_c   1.000
_cell.angle_alpha   90.00
_cell.angle_beta   90.00
_cell.angle_gamma   90.00
#
_symmetry.space_group_name_H-M   'P 1'
#
loop_
_entity.id
_entity.type
_entity.pdbx_description
1 polymer ?
#
loop_
_entity_poly.entity_id
_entity_poly.type
_entity_poly.pdbx_seq_one_letter_code
_entity_poly.pdbx_strand_id
1 'polypeptide(L)'
;MSKQALEEKDYELILSHLLDPENSPLPENLQEKLERTLQAARLLDDYPNDSHIINLMLAKYRITRTQVRKDISLAMELFKTNHTFDWDFWFAWQIKDQIELIRQAKLAGNLKEWNNAKKTLMQLIGEKPQISQDPRRMEKNIFYIQVNNNNGTSLNLDMDTVRKLPAEDIRKIMEVMYEPINEETATQMINS
;
A
#
# COMPACT_ATOMS: atom_id res chain seq x y z
N MET A 1 -17.19 -15.26 26.56
CA MET A 1 -16.51 -13.94 26.53
C MET A 1 -15.03 -14.22 26.66
N SER A 2 -14.33 -14.35 25.53
CA SER A 2 -12.92 -14.75 25.52
C SER A 2 -12.07 -13.67 26.19
N LYS A 3 -11.08 -14.09 26.96
CA LYS A 3 -9.96 -13.23 27.35
C LYS A 3 -9.22 -12.85 26.07
N GLN A 4 -9.63 -11.79 25.37
CA GLN A 4 -8.67 -11.03 24.58
C GLN A 4 -7.49 -10.75 25.51
N ALA A 5 -6.28 -11.05 25.04
CA ALA A 5 -5.08 -10.92 25.85
C ALA A 5 -5.03 -9.47 26.38
N LEU A 6 -4.72 -9.29 27.66
CA LEU A 6 -4.72 -7.95 28.29
C LEU A 6 -3.88 -6.95 27.48
N GLU A 7 -2.78 -7.45 26.88
CA GLU A 7 -1.86 -6.70 26.03
C GLU A 7 -2.50 -6.20 24.71
N GLU A 8 -3.44 -6.95 24.13
CA GLU A 8 -4.14 -6.60 22.90
C GLU A 8 -5.18 -5.49 23.15
N LYS A 9 -5.86 -5.54 24.32
CA LYS A 9 -6.74 -4.44 24.75
C LYS A 9 -5.98 -3.16 25.05
N ASP A 10 -4.82 -3.27 25.70
CA ASP A 10 -3.95 -2.12 25.95
C ASP A 10 -3.49 -1.49 24.64
N TYR A 11 -3.13 -2.32 23.64
CA TYR A 11 -2.72 -1.87 22.32
C TYR A 11 -3.85 -1.09 21.62
N GLU A 12 -5.07 -1.64 21.60
CA GLU A 12 -6.23 -0.98 20.98
C GLU A 12 -6.56 0.37 21.62
N LEU A 13 -6.51 0.46 22.95
CA LEU A 13 -6.75 1.71 23.69
C LEU A 13 -5.67 2.77 23.44
N ILE A 14 -4.41 2.33 23.34
CA ILE A 14 -3.29 3.24 23.02
C ILE A 14 -3.42 3.75 21.58
N LEU A 15 -3.77 2.86 20.64
CA LEU A 15 -3.96 3.22 19.24
C LEU A 15 -5.15 4.18 19.07
N SER A 16 -6.28 3.93 19.74
CA SER A 16 -7.46 4.80 19.65
C SER A 16 -7.17 6.21 20.16
N HIS A 17 -6.42 6.33 21.25
CA HIS A 17 -5.97 7.63 21.77
C HIS A 17 -4.99 8.34 20.84
N LEU A 18 -4.10 7.60 20.18
CA LEU A 18 -3.14 8.18 19.24
C LEU A 18 -3.83 8.75 17.99
N LEU A 19 -4.96 8.14 17.58
CA LEU A 19 -5.75 8.55 16.43
C LEU A 19 -6.73 9.70 16.76
N ASP A 20 -7.36 9.66 17.94
CA ASP A 20 -8.31 10.68 18.39
C ASP A 20 -8.14 10.97 19.91
N PRO A 21 -7.22 11.89 20.26
CA PRO A 21 -6.90 12.20 21.65
C PRO A 21 -8.08 12.79 22.45
N GLU A 22 -8.98 13.51 21.77
CA GLU A 22 -10.09 14.23 22.40
C GLU A 22 -11.25 13.29 22.76
N ASN A 23 -11.56 12.32 21.89
CA ASN A 23 -12.68 11.39 22.12
C ASN A 23 -12.27 10.06 22.77
N SER A 24 -10.97 9.79 22.92
CA SER A 24 -10.48 8.54 23.50
C SER A 24 -9.44 8.79 24.61
N PRO A 25 -9.86 9.22 25.81
CA PRO A 25 -8.92 9.48 26.91
C PRO A 25 -8.28 8.19 27.43
N LEU A 26 -6.95 8.19 27.60
CA LEU A 26 -6.21 7.07 28.16
C LEU A 26 -6.30 7.02 29.69
N PRO A 27 -6.51 5.83 30.28
CA PRO A 27 -6.31 5.60 31.71
C PRO A 27 -4.88 5.95 32.15
N GLU A 28 -4.72 6.50 33.35
CA GLU A 28 -3.43 6.97 33.91
C GLU A 28 -2.33 5.90 33.85
N ASN A 29 -2.67 4.63 34.11
CA ASN A 29 -1.75 3.50 34.03
C ASN A 29 -1.18 3.26 32.62
N LEU A 30 -1.93 3.63 31.56
CA LEU A 30 -1.53 3.50 30.17
C LEU A 30 -0.87 4.77 29.62
N GLN A 31 -1.03 5.92 30.29
CA GLN A 31 -0.35 7.17 29.92
C GLN A 31 1.17 7.02 30.09
N GLU A 32 1.63 6.50 31.22
CA GLU A 32 3.08 6.26 31.43
C GLU A 32 3.62 5.26 30.40
N LYS A 33 2.84 4.22 30.06
CA LYS A 33 3.20 3.25 29.03
C LYS A 33 3.33 3.93 27.67
N LEU A 34 2.37 4.75 27.27
CA LEU A 34 2.42 5.51 26.02
C LEU A 34 3.63 6.45 25.97
N GLU A 35 3.91 7.19 27.04
CA GLU A 35 5.07 8.10 27.09
C GLU A 35 6.40 7.37 26.87
N ARG A 36 6.56 6.21 27.52
CA ARG A 36 7.75 5.35 27.34
C ARG A 36 7.84 4.83 25.91
N THR A 37 6.72 4.39 25.34
CA THR A 37 6.65 3.90 23.96
C THR A 37 6.97 5.00 22.94
N LEU A 38 6.48 6.23 23.14
CA LEU A 38 6.83 7.40 22.31
C LEU A 38 8.31 7.74 22.41
N GLN A 39 8.89 7.68 23.61
CA GLN A 39 10.32 7.91 23.80
C GLN A 39 11.15 6.82 23.12
N ALA A 40 10.73 5.55 23.20
CA ALA A 40 11.36 4.44 22.51
C ALA A 40 11.30 4.62 20.98
N ALA A 41 10.15 5.04 20.43
CA ALA A 41 9.98 5.35 19.01
C ALA A 41 10.98 6.41 18.54
N ARG A 42 11.11 7.53 19.26
CA ARG A 42 12.10 8.59 18.93
C ARG A 42 13.54 8.07 18.97
N LEU A 43 13.87 7.24 19.96
CA LEU A 43 15.21 6.67 20.07
C LEU A 43 15.50 5.62 18.99
N LEU A 44 14.47 4.94 18.47
CA LEU A 44 14.61 4.04 17.32
C LEU A 44 14.91 4.80 16.02
N ASP A 45 14.40 6.03 15.88
CA ASP A 45 14.74 6.90 14.75
C ASP A 45 16.19 7.42 14.85
N ASP A 46 16.64 7.76 16.06
CA ASP A 46 17.99 8.33 16.28
C ASP A 46 19.11 7.28 16.31
N TYR A 47 18.81 6.04 16.74
CA TYR A 47 19.83 5.01 16.98
C TYR A 47 19.47 3.66 16.32
N PRO A 48 20.37 3.10 15.49
CA PRO A 48 20.12 1.83 14.81
C PRO A 48 20.33 0.57 15.69
N ASN A 49 20.71 0.71 16.97
CA ASN A 49 21.02 -0.41 17.85
C ASN A 49 20.21 -0.39 19.15
N ASP A 50 19.34 -1.39 19.29
CA ASP A 50 18.50 -1.65 20.48
C ASP A 50 19.28 -1.63 21.80
N SER A 51 20.53 -2.11 21.81
CA SER A 51 21.31 -2.17 23.05
C SER A 51 21.60 -0.79 23.63
N HIS A 52 21.79 0.21 22.76
CA HIS A 52 22.02 1.59 23.19
C HIS A 52 20.71 2.21 23.70
N ILE A 53 19.62 2.04 22.93
CA ILE A 53 18.26 2.47 23.30
C ILE A 53 17.85 1.91 24.66
N ILE A 54 18.13 0.62 24.89
CA ILE A 54 17.83 -0.04 26.16
C ILE A 54 18.53 0.65 27.33
N ASN A 55 19.80 1.00 27.20
CA ASN A 55 20.54 1.66 28.28
C ASN A 55 20.03 3.07 28.56
N LEU A 56 19.69 3.85 27.51
CA LEU A 56 19.07 5.16 27.63
C LEU A 56 17.71 5.09 28.34
N MET A 57 16.87 4.14 27.95
CA MET A 57 15.56 3.91 28.57
C MET A 57 15.68 3.48 30.03
N LEU A 58 16.64 2.61 30.37
CA LEU A 58 16.91 2.20 31.75
C LEU A 58 17.46 3.34 32.63
N ALA A 59 18.19 4.30 32.04
CA ALA A 59 18.68 5.46 32.76
C ALA A 59 17.56 6.47 33.05
N LYS A 60 16.61 6.64 32.11
CA LYS A 60 15.51 7.58 32.23
C LYS A 60 14.35 7.05 33.07
N TYR A 61 14.02 5.76 32.92
CA TYR A 61 12.87 5.12 33.56
C TYR A 61 13.32 4.03 34.53
N ARG A 62 12.69 3.94 35.70
CA ARG A 62 12.95 2.90 36.72
C ARG A 62 12.25 1.58 36.36
N ILE A 63 12.57 1.02 35.20
CA ILE A 63 11.93 -0.18 34.65
C ILE A 63 12.96 -1.29 34.39
N THR A 64 12.48 -2.52 34.17
CA THR A 64 13.35 -3.66 33.86
C THR A 64 13.72 -3.69 32.38
N ARG A 65 14.85 -4.33 32.05
CA ARG A 65 15.29 -4.53 30.66
C ARG A 65 14.24 -5.27 29.82
N THR A 66 13.50 -6.19 30.43
CA THR A 66 12.40 -6.91 29.78
C THR A 66 11.25 -5.98 29.43
N GLN A 67 10.90 -5.05 30.32
CA GLN A 67 9.87 -4.05 30.05
C GLN A 67 10.27 -3.11 28.91
N VAL A 68 11.51 -2.65 28.89
CA VAL A 68 12.02 -1.81 27.79
C VAL A 68 11.89 -2.51 26.44
N ARG A 69 12.20 -3.81 26.37
CA ARG A 69 12.03 -4.59 25.13
C ARG A 69 10.57 -4.69 24.70
N LYS A 70 9.63 -4.84 25.64
CA LYS A 70 8.19 -4.79 25.34
C LYS A 70 7.78 -3.42 24.82
N ASP A 71 8.27 -2.34 25.43
CA ASP A 71 7.97 -0.97 25.02
C ASP A 71 8.55 -0.65 23.62
N ILE A 72 9.74 -1.18 23.29
CA ILE A 72 10.35 -1.11 21.94
C ILE A 72 9.51 -1.89 20.92
N SER A 73 9.12 -3.14 21.24
CA SER A 73 8.27 -3.94 20.36
C SER A 73 6.94 -3.25 20.07
N LEU A 74 6.32 -2.67 21.10
CA LEU A 74 5.08 -1.92 20.98
C LEU A 74 5.26 -0.65 20.13
N ALA A 75 6.40 0.04 20.25
CA ALA A 75 6.72 1.20 19.41
C ALA A 75 6.85 0.81 17.93
N MET A 76 7.56 -0.29 17.65
CA MET A 76 7.70 -0.81 16.29
C MET A 76 6.35 -1.22 15.67
N GLU A 77 5.46 -1.82 16.46
CA GLU A 77 4.11 -2.19 16.01
C GLU A 77 3.22 -0.97 15.74
N LEU A 78 3.20 0.00 16.67
CA LEU A 78 2.32 1.18 16.58
C LEU A 78 2.73 2.13 15.46
N PHE A 79 4.01 2.44 15.36
CA PHE A 79 4.50 3.45 14.40
C PHE A 79 4.90 2.83 13.08
N LYS A 80 4.94 1.49 12.99
CA LYS A 80 5.52 0.76 11.83
C LYS A 80 6.89 1.33 11.45
N THR A 81 7.59 1.98 12.40
CA THR A 81 8.96 2.49 12.26
C THR A 81 9.90 1.31 12.40
N ASN A 82 9.73 0.41 11.46
CA ASN A 82 10.79 -0.41 10.99
C ASN A 82 11.75 0.52 10.25
N HIS A 83 12.81 0.97 10.92
CA HIS A 83 14.10 0.81 10.26
C HIS A 83 14.38 -0.70 10.11
N THR A 84 13.49 -1.43 9.41
CA THR A 84 13.91 -2.55 8.60
C THR A 84 14.93 -1.92 7.70
N PHE A 85 16.21 -2.26 7.93
CA PHE A 85 17.32 -2.04 7.02
C PHE A 85 16.82 -1.46 5.71
N ASP A 86 17.04 -0.16 5.51
CA ASP A 86 16.48 0.57 4.38
C ASP A 86 17.05 -0.06 3.11
N TRP A 87 16.31 -1.04 2.60
CA TRP A 87 16.78 -1.96 1.57
C TRP A 87 16.92 -1.17 0.29
N ASP A 88 16.03 -0.20 0.07
CA ASP A 88 16.08 0.71 -1.06
C ASP A 88 17.30 1.62 -0.98
N PHE A 89 17.60 2.19 0.18
CA PHE A 89 18.81 3.00 0.38
C PHE A 89 20.08 2.17 0.25
N TRP A 90 20.17 1.02 0.91
CA TRP A 90 21.34 0.14 0.84
C TRP A 90 21.56 -0.38 -0.57
N PHE A 91 20.51 -0.79 -1.26
CA PHE A 91 20.59 -1.28 -2.63
C PHE A 91 20.96 -0.17 -3.61
N ALA A 92 20.37 1.03 -3.46
CA ALA A 92 20.75 2.19 -4.26
C ALA A 92 22.22 2.60 -4.01
N TRP A 93 22.66 2.58 -2.75
CA TRP A 93 24.04 2.83 -2.36
C TRP A 93 24.99 1.79 -2.99
N GLN A 94 24.65 0.51 -2.90
CA GLN A 94 25.47 -0.57 -3.45
C GLN A 94 25.56 -0.52 -4.97
N ILE A 95 24.47 -0.17 -5.66
CA ILE A 95 24.49 0.08 -7.12
C ILE A 95 25.43 1.24 -7.45
N LYS A 96 25.32 2.35 -6.71
CA LYS A 96 26.17 3.53 -6.92
C LYS A 96 27.65 3.21 -6.72
N ASP A 97 27.98 2.50 -5.65
CA ASP A 97 29.35 2.05 -5.34
C ASP A 97 29.91 1.15 -6.45
N GLN A 98 29.11 0.19 -6.92
CA GLN A 98 29.51 -0.71 -7.99
C GLN A 98 29.74 0.02 -9.32
N ILE A 99 28.97 1.07 -9.63
CA ILE A 99 29.16 1.93 -10.80
C ILE A 99 30.47 2.72 -10.70
N GLU A 100 30.79 3.26 -9.52
CA GLU A 100 32.04 3.96 -9.24
C GLU A 100 33.25 3.03 -9.48
N LEU A 101 33.16 1.78 -9.01
CA LEU A 101 34.18 0.75 -9.18
C LEU A 101 34.40 0.40 -10.66
N ILE A 102 33.32 0.25 -11.44
CA ILE A 102 33.39 0.06 -12.90
C ILE A 102 34.08 1.25 -13.57
N ARG A 103 33.78 2.49 -13.15
CA ARG A 103 34.40 3.69 -13.70
C ARG A 103 35.89 3.73 -13.41
N GLN A 104 36.29 3.43 -12.18
CA GLN A 104 37.70 3.39 -11.77
C GLN A 104 38.47 2.29 -12.50
N ALA A 105 37.93 1.07 -12.60
CA ALA A 105 38.54 -0.02 -13.35
C ALA A 105 38.72 0.31 -14.84
N LYS A 106 37.78 1.06 -15.44
CA LYS A 106 37.89 1.55 -16.82
C LYS A 106 39.01 2.58 -16.96
N LEU A 107 39.11 3.53 -16.03
CA LEU A 107 40.14 4.57 -16.05
C LEU A 107 41.54 4.01 -15.77
N ALA A 108 41.64 2.98 -14.93
CA ALA A 108 42.87 2.26 -14.64
C ALA A 108 43.33 1.33 -15.78
N GLY A 109 42.50 1.13 -16.82
CA GLY A 109 42.80 0.24 -17.95
C GLY A 109 42.73 -1.26 -17.61
N ASN A 110 42.24 -1.63 -16.42
CA ASN A 110 42.14 -3.02 -16.00
C ASN A 110 40.85 -3.66 -16.54
N LEU A 111 40.91 -4.13 -17.79
CA LEU A 111 39.77 -4.72 -18.51
C LEU A 111 39.20 -5.97 -17.82
N LYS A 112 40.02 -6.71 -17.06
CA LYS A 112 39.59 -7.92 -16.35
C LYS A 112 38.69 -7.57 -15.17
N GLU A 113 39.12 -6.63 -14.32
CA GLU A 113 38.32 -6.14 -13.20
C GLU A 113 37.08 -5.38 -13.69
N TRP A 114 37.20 -4.65 -14.80
CA TRP A 114 36.07 -3.97 -15.44
C TRP A 114 34.96 -4.95 -15.86
N ASN A 115 35.32 -6.07 -16.50
CA ASN A 115 34.35 -7.09 -16.89
C ASN A 115 33.76 -7.82 -15.67
N ASN A 116 34.56 -8.11 -14.66
CA ASN A 116 34.06 -8.72 -13.42
C ASN A 116 33.07 -7.80 -12.69
N ALA A 117 33.39 -6.52 -12.55
CA ALA A 117 32.54 -5.55 -11.86
C ALA A 117 31.18 -5.36 -12.56
N LYS A 118 31.14 -5.40 -13.91
CA LYS A 118 29.89 -5.42 -14.67
C LYS A 118 29.06 -6.67 -14.43
N LYS A 119 29.71 -7.84 -14.34
CA LYS A 119 29.03 -9.11 -14.06
C LYS A 119 28.39 -9.08 -12.67
N THR A 120 29.09 -8.55 -11.67
CA THR A 120 28.56 -8.36 -10.31
C THR A 120 27.38 -7.37 -10.29
N LEU A 121 27.45 -6.27 -11.06
CA LEU A 121 26.33 -5.33 -11.18
C LEU A 121 25.08 -6.00 -11.78
N MET A 122 25.25 -6.84 -12.79
CA MET A 122 24.15 -7.59 -13.41
C MET A 122 23.51 -8.59 -12.41
N GLN A 123 24.32 -9.22 -11.56
CA GLN A 123 23.82 -10.10 -10.50
C GLN A 123 23.08 -9.31 -9.40
N LEU A 124 23.51 -8.09 -9.10
CA LEU A 124 22.88 -7.21 -8.11
C LEU A 124 21.50 -6.73 -8.57
N ILE A 125 21.37 -6.27 -9.82
CA ILE A 125 20.10 -5.75 -10.36
C ILE A 125 19.08 -6.89 -10.56
N GLY A 126 19.54 -8.11 -10.81
CA GLY A 126 18.67 -9.26 -11.06
C GLY A 126 18.09 -9.29 -12.47
N GLU A 127 17.13 -10.18 -12.69
CA GLU A 127 16.43 -10.32 -13.97
C GLU A 127 15.35 -9.24 -14.11
N LYS A 128 15.19 -8.72 -15.35
CA LYS A 128 14.07 -7.83 -15.65
C LYS A 128 12.76 -8.57 -15.33
N PRO A 129 11.83 -7.98 -14.55
CA PRO A 129 10.58 -8.64 -14.24
C PRO A 129 9.87 -9.01 -15.55
N GLN A 130 9.58 -10.30 -15.73
CA GLN A 130 8.71 -10.75 -16.79
C GLN A 130 7.35 -10.09 -16.54
N ILE A 131 6.95 -9.19 -17.44
CA ILE A 131 5.62 -8.61 -17.40
C ILE A 131 4.66 -9.80 -17.55
N SER A 132 4.04 -10.22 -16.46
CA SER A 132 2.93 -11.16 -16.50
C SER A 132 1.89 -10.54 -17.42
N GLN A 133 1.73 -11.12 -18.62
CA GLN A 133 0.65 -10.72 -19.50
C GLN A 133 -0.63 -11.13 -18.80
N ASP A 134 -1.39 -10.14 -18.33
CA ASP A 134 -2.67 -10.34 -17.67
C ASP A 134 -3.59 -11.18 -18.58
N PRO A 135 -3.95 -12.43 -18.21
CA PRO A 135 -4.78 -13.31 -19.05
C PRO A 135 -6.13 -12.69 -19.40
N ARG A 136 -6.62 -11.77 -18.55
CA ARG A 136 -7.89 -11.06 -18.74
C ARG A 136 -7.84 -9.99 -19.83
N ARG A 137 -6.65 -9.57 -20.29
CA ARG A 137 -6.56 -8.70 -21.49
C ARG A 137 -6.92 -9.44 -22.78
N MET A 138 -6.91 -10.78 -22.77
CA MET A 138 -7.32 -11.61 -23.92
C MET A 138 -8.80 -12.03 -23.87
N GLU A 139 -9.52 -11.78 -22.79
CA GLU A 139 -10.96 -12.03 -22.73
C GLU A 139 -11.67 -11.01 -23.63
N LYS A 140 -12.38 -11.49 -24.66
CA LYS A 140 -13.24 -10.65 -25.50
C LYS A 140 -14.26 -9.98 -24.58
N ASN A 141 -14.16 -8.66 -24.41
CA ASN A 141 -15.20 -7.89 -23.74
C ASN A 141 -16.50 -7.99 -24.56
N ILE A 142 -17.47 -8.76 -24.07
CA ILE A 142 -18.81 -8.81 -24.63
C ILE A 142 -19.57 -7.64 -24.02
N PHE A 143 -19.77 -6.57 -24.81
CA PHE A 143 -20.55 -5.42 -24.39
C PHE A 143 -22.03 -5.69 -24.70
N TYR A 144 -22.88 -5.63 -23.66
CA TYR A 144 -24.34 -5.69 -23.82
C TYR A 144 -24.92 -4.28 -23.71
N ILE A 145 -25.76 -3.89 -24.67
CA ILE A 145 -26.59 -2.69 -24.56
C ILE A 145 -27.92 -3.10 -23.94
N GLN A 146 -28.23 -2.54 -22.78
CA GLN A 146 -29.55 -2.70 -22.16
C GLN A 146 -30.49 -1.65 -22.72
N VAL A 147 -31.45 -2.08 -23.54
CA VAL A 147 -32.54 -1.23 -24.00
C VAL A 147 -33.75 -1.54 -23.12
N ASN A 148 -34.14 -0.57 -22.29
CA ASN A 148 -35.35 -0.66 -21.49
C ASN A 148 -36.51 -0.07 -22.28
N ASN A 149 -37.53 -0.88 -22.56
CA ASN A 149 -38.72 -0.40 -23.25
C ASN A 149 -39.79 -0.01 -22.21
N ASN A 150 -40.64 0.97 -22.51
CA ASN A 150 -41.64 1.58 -21.59
C ASN A 150 -42.67 0.60 -20.96
N ASN A 151 -42.59 -0.70 -21.24
CA ASN A 151 -43.40 -1.77 -20.65
C ASN A 151 -42.63 -2.64 -19.63
N GLY A 152 -41.47 -2.19 -19.14
CA GLY A 152 -40.73 -2.85 -18.04
C GLY A 152 -39.95 -4.11 -18.43
N THR A 153 -39.76 -4.37 -19.73
CA THR A 153 -38.92 -5.48 -20.21
C THR A 153 -37.55 -4.95 -20.65
N SER A 154 -36.51 -5.36 -19.91
CA SER A 154 -35.11 -5.08 -20.26
C SER A 154 -34.63 -6.04 -21.35
N LEU A 155 -34.38 -5.53 -22.55
CA LEU A 155 -33.82 -6.32 -23.64
C LEU A 155 -32.29 -6.15 -23.65
N ASN A 156 -31.56 -7.22 -23.30
CA ASN A 156 -30.11 -7.28 -23.43
C ASN A 156 -29.74 -7.53 -24.90
N LEU A 157 -29.33 -6.49 -25.61
CA LEU A 157 -28.87 -6.59 -27.00
C LEU A 157 -27.35 -6.74 -27.03
N ASP A 158 -26.88 -7.82 -27.66
CA ASP A 158 -25.46 -8.02 -27.97
C ASP A 158 -25.03 -7.05 -29.09
N MET A 159 -23.84 -6.46 -28.99
CA MET A 159 -23.34 -5.50 -29.97
C MET A 159 -23.28 -6.05 -31.40
N ASP A 160 -23.08 -7.37 -31.55
CA ASP A 160 -23.07 -8.03 -32.86
C ASP A 160 -24.46 -8.15 -33.49
N THR A 161 -25.55 -8.11 -32.71
CA THR A 161 -26.92 -8.09 -33.24
C THR A 161 -27.32 -6.68 -33.63
N VAL A 162 -26.93 -5.66 -32.85
CA VAL A 162 -27.13 -4.24 -33.17
C VAL A 162 -26.45 -3.87 -34.49
N ARG A 163 -25.25 -4.41 -34.74
CA ARG A 163 -24.50 -4.16 -35.99
C ARG A 163 -25.15 -4.78 -37.24
N LYS A 164 -26.05 -5.75 -37.06
CA LYS A 164 -26.79 -6.41 -38.15
C LYS A 164 -28.15 -5.77 -38.41
N LEU A 165 -28.56 -4.77 -37.63
CA LEU A 165 -29.82 -4.05 -37.85
C LEU A 165 -29.74 -3.14 -39.09
N PRO A 166 -30.87 -2.90 -39.77
CA PRO A 166 -30.95 -1.92 -40.85
C PRO A 166 -30.53 -0.53 -40.38
N ALA A 167 -29.93 0.25 -41.28
CA ALA A 167 -29.42 1.59 -40.96
C ALA A 167 -30.51 2.55 -40.44
N GLU A 168 -31.78 2.33 -40.81
CA GLU A 168 -32.91 3.12 -40.30
C GLU A 168 -33.22 2.83 -38.83
N ASP A 169 -33.11 1.57 -38.39
CA ASP A 169 -33.39 1.17 -37.01
C ASP A 169 -32.25 1.61 -36.07
N ILE A 170 -31.01 1.57 -36.54
CA ILE A 170 -29.85 2.11 -35.80
C ILE A 170 -29.99 3.63 -35.59
N ARG A 171 -30.50 4.36 -36.59
CA ARG A 171 -30.75 5.81 -36.48
C ARG A 171 -31.81 6.12 -35.42
N LYS A 172 -32.93 5.38 -35.41
CA LYS A 172 -33.97 5.53 -34.38
C LYS A 172 -33.45 5.25 -32.98
N ILE A 173 -32.61 4.22 -32.81
CA ILE A 173 -31.99 3.90 -31.52
C ILE A 173 -31.04 5.03 -31.09
N MET A 174 -30.23 5.57 -31.99
CA MET A 174 -29.36 6.71 -31.67
C MET A 174 -30.17 7.96 -31.31
N GLU A 175 -31.26 8.24 -32.03
CA GLU A 175 -32.12 9.39 -31.78
C GLU A 175 -32.70 9.36 -30.36
N VAL A 176 -33.20 8.20 -29.91
CA VAL A 176 -33.66 7.99 -28.53
C VAL A 176 -32.52 8.11 -27.51
N MET A 177 -31.29 7.68 -27.84
CA MET A 177 -30.13 7.81 -26.93
C MET A 177 -29.64 9.25 -26.76
N TYR A 178 -29.91 10.13 -27.73
CA TYR A 178 -29.54 11.55 -27.70
C TYR A 178 -30.65 12.47 -27.23
N GLU A 179 -31.89 11.98 -27.07
CA GLU A 179 -32.97 12.76 -26.47
C GLU A 179 -32.65 13.03 -24.98
N PRO A 180 -32.58 14.31 -24.57
CA PRO A 180 -32.36 14.64 -23.16
C PRO A 180 -33.55 14.15 -22.34
N ILE A 181 -33.27 13.31 -21.34
CA ILE A 181 -34.28 12.82 -20.41
C ILE A 181 -34.81 14.02 -19.62
N ASN A 182 -36.11 14.32 -19.78
CA ASN A 182 -36.78 15.38 -19.05
C ASN A 182 -37.10 14.92 -17.61
N GLU A 183 -37.23 15.84 -16.67
CA GLU A 183 -37.34 15.53 -15.23
C GLU A 183 -38.58 14.64 -14.88
N GLU A 184 -39.65 14.75 -15.68
CA GLU A 184 -40.85 13.92 -15.58
C GLU A 184 -40.63 12.47 -16.03
N THR A 185 -39.79 12.21 -17.04
CA THR A 185 -39.48 10.83 -17.48
C THR A 185 -38.46 10.18 -16.56
N ALA A 186 -37.51 10.96 -16.01
CA ALA A 186 -36.58 10.48 -14.98
C ALA A 186 -37.30 10.01 -13.70
N THR A 187 -38.32 10.75 -13.25
CA THR A 187 -39.09 10.40 -12.04
C THR A 187 -39.99 9.17 -12.25
N GLN A 188 -40.46 8.91 -13.46
CA GLN A 188 -41.19 7.67 -13.80
C GLN A 188 -40.27 6.43 -13.84
N MET A 189 -39.03 6.57 -14.32
CA MET A 189 -38.04 5.48 -14.34
C MET A 189 -37.56 5.08 -12.94
N ILE A 190 -37.51 6.02 -11.99
CA ILE A 190 -37.11 5.73 -10.60
C ILE A 190 -38.22 5.01 -9.82
N ASN A 191 -39.49 5.21 -10.20
CA ASN A 191 -40.66 4.67 -9.50
C ASN A 191 -41.23 3.39 -10.15
N SER A 192 -40.59 2.86 -11.20
CA SER A 192 -40.95 1.59 -11.86
C SER A 192 -40.07 0.43 -11.39
#